data_AF-A0A6M5FDU2-F1
#
_entry.id   AF-A0A6M5FDU2-F1
#
_cell.length_a   1.000
_cell.length_b   1.000
_cell.length_c   1.000
_cell.angle_alpha   90.00
_cell.angle_beta   90.00
_cell.angle_gamma   90.00
#
_symmetry.space_group_name_H-M   'P 1'
#
loop_
_entity.id
_entity.type
_entity.pdbx_description
1 polymer ?
#
loop_
_entity_poly.entity_id
_entity_poly.type
_entity_poly.pdbx_seq_one_letter_code
_entity_poly.pdbx_strand_id
1 'polypeptide(L)'
;MQPHNDYDVPTGIDYLNQISAPPAPQGFDKKSKIILLVLGIVGLLGLVFIINAAQNASRGPSLNNLIARLQKLQTVSEKFTSRLKSSQLQDANSSLTAVLTTANKSIETPAAAQNIDVKKDLKNITALDPPTKLEEKFEEAYLNADLDNTYAYTMNTELADTLLMMNRIKEGSRSKSTIDFLEKTISDLTNVRKQLMAITGDSDKS
;
A
#
# COMPACT_ATOMS: atom_id res chain seq x y z
N MET A 1 3.38 56.43 94.25
CA MET A 1 4.27 56.61 93.08
C MET A 1 4.38 55.23 92.44
N GLN A 2 3.66 54.98 91.35
CA GLN A 2 3.64 53.67 90.67
C GLN A 2 4.33 53.80 89.29
N PRO A 3 5.11 52.80 88.88
CA PRO A 3 5.90 52.82 87.64
C PRO A 3 5.00 52.48 86.45
N HIS A 4 5.17 53.18 85.34
CA HIS A 4 4.60 52.74 84.06
C HIS A 4 5.67 51.91 83.35
N ASN A 5 5.34 50.63 83.11
CA ASN A 5 6.12 49.70 82.30
C ASN A 5 6.00 50.08 80.82
N ASP A 6 7.14 50.23 80.15
CA ASP A 6 7.22 50.26 78.69
C ASP A 6 6.87 48.87 78.14
N TYR A 7 5.81 48.82 77.34
CA TYR A 7 5.57 47.71 76.43
C TYR A 7 6.14 48.09 75.07
N ASP A 8 7.17 47.37 74.64
CA ASP A 8 7.75 47.45 73.30
C ASP A 8 6.71 46.93 72.29
N VAL A 9 6.13 47.83 71.50
CA VAL A 9 5.17 47.49 70.46
C VAL A 9 5.94 47.39 69.14
N PRO A 10 6.02 46.19 68.51
CA PRO A 10 6.69 46.02 67.23
C PRO A 10 6.08 46.94 66.17
N THR A 11 6.89 47.83 65.61
CA THR A 11 6.43 48.82 64.61
C THR A 11 6.04 48.15 63.30
N GLY A 12 4.95 48.65 62.69
CA GLY A 12 4.17 48.05 61.60
C GLY A 12 4.85 47.74 60.27
N ILE A 13 6.18 47.82 60.15
CA ILE A 13 6.90 47.41 58.94
C ILE A 13 7.01 45.87 58.85
N ASP A 14 7.06 45.17 59.98
CA ASP A 14 7.18 43.70 59.99
C ASP A 14 5.89 43.01 59.51
N TYR A 15 4.72 43.59 59.81
CA TYR A 15 3.45 43.13 59.26
C TYR A 15 3.34 43.32 57.75
N LEU A 16 3.95 44.38 57.19
CA LEU A 16 3.82 44.71 55.76
C LEU A 16 4.56 43.72 54.86
N ASN A 17 5.70 43.20 55.31
CA ASN A 17 6.47 42.21 54.56
C ASN A 17 5.80 40.81 54.54
N GLN A 18 4.94 40.52 55.53
CA GLN A 18 4.28 39.23 55.70
C GLN A 18 2.97 39.06 54.90
N ILE A 19 2.47 40.13 54.28
CA ILE A 19 1.28 40.13 53.40
C ILE A 19 1.65 40.12 51.91
N SER A 20 2.90 39.82 51.57
CA SER A 20 3.30 39.62 50.19
C SER A 20 2.55 38.41 49.63
N ALA A 21 1.57 38.66 48.75
CA ALA A 21 0.83 37.61 48.07
C ALA A 21 1.81 36.62 47.43
N PRO A 22 1.57 35.29 47.51
CA PRO A 22 2.44 34.32 46.87
C PRO A 22 2.60 34.68 45.38
N PRO A 23 3.81 34.55 44.80
CA PRO A 23 4.04 34.93 43.42
C PRO A 23 3.02 34.22 42.54
N ALA A 24 2.34 34.98 41.68
CA ALA A 24 1.33 34.43 40.77
C ALA A 24 1.95 33.24 40.02
N PRO A 25 1.20 32.12 39.84
CA PRO A 25 1.72 30.96 39.16
C PRO A 25 2.27 31.40 37.80
N GLN A 26 3.56 31.16 37.57
CA GLN A 26 4.20 31.50 36.31
C GLN A 26 3.56 30.63 35.23
N GLY A 27 2.60 31.21 34.50
CA GLY A 27 2.07 30.59 33.29
C GLY A 27 3.19 30.42 32.27
N PHE A 28 2.95 29.56 31.27
CA PHE A 28 3.94 29.32 30.21
C PHE A 28 4.44 30.64 29.61
N ASP A 29 5.77 30.79 29.59
CA ASP A 29 6.41 31.94 28.95
C ASP A 29 6.13 31.92 27.44
N LYS A 30 6.36 33.07 26.78
CA LYS A 30 6.05 33.22 25.36
C LYS A 30 6.77 32.17 24.50
N LYS A 31 7.98 31.74 24.86
CA LYS A 31 8.73 30.72 24.11
C LYS A 31 8.13 29.34 24.31
N SER A 32 7.79 28.98 25.55
CA SER A 32 7.09 27.72 25.83
C SER A 32 5.71 27.63 25.17
N LYS A 33 4.96 28.74 25.10
CA LYS A 33 3.67 28.79 24.36
C LYS A 33 3.85 28.53 22.86
N ILE A 34 4.89 29.10 22.25
CA ILE A 34 5.20 28.88 20.83
C ILE A 34 5.63 27.42 20.59
N ILE A 35 6.45 26.85 21.47
CA ILE A 35 6.88 25.44 21.38
C ILE A 35 5.67 24.50 21.49
N LEU A 36 4.77 24.73 22.46
CA LEU A 36 3.55 23.95 22.62
C LEU A 36 2.60 24.08 21.42
N LEU A 37 2.50 25.27 20.81
CA LEU A 37 1.73 25.50 19.60
C LEU A 37 2.30 24.71 18.42
N VAL A 38 3.62 24.76 18.21
CA VAL A 38 4.30 24.03 17.13
C VAL A 38 4.18 22.52 17.33
N LEU A 39 4.41 22.01 18.55
CA LEU A 39 4.24 20.59 18.87
C LEU A 39 2.78 20.15 18.71
N GLY A 40 1.81 20.99 19.05
CA GLY A 40 0.39 20.73 18.81
C GLY A 40 0.06 20.58 17.33
N ILE A 41 0.57 21.48 16.48
CA ILE A 41 0.37 21.42 15.02
C ILE A 41 1.06 20.19 14.42
N VAL A 42 2.32 19.93 14.78
CA VAL A 42 3.08 18.77 14.30
C VAL A 42 2.43 17.46 14.76
N GLY A 43 1.95 17.40 16.01
CA GLY A 43 1.21 16.25 16.55
C GLY A 43 -0.10 15.97 15.81
N LEU A 44 -0.87 17.02 15.48
CA LEU A 44 -2.10 16.90 14.70
C LEU A 44 -1.84 16.40 13.27
N LEU A 45 -0.82 16.94 12.61
CA LEU A 45 -0.40 16.48 11.28
C LEU A 45 0.11 15.04 11.30
N GLY A 46 0.87 14.67 12.33
CA GLY A 46 1.31 13.29 12.56
C GLY A 46 0.15 12.33 12.76
N LEU A 47 -0.88 12.73 13.52
CA LEU A 47 -2.07 11.91 13.75
C LEU A 47 -2.88 11.69 12.46
N VAL A 48 -3.05 12.73 11.64
CA VAL A 48 -3.69 12.60 10.31
C VAL A 48 -2.91 11.66 9.41
N PHE A 49 -1.58 11.74 9.41
CA PHE A 49 -0.73 10.84 8.66
C PHE A 49 -0.84 9.39 9.15
N ILE A 50 -0.81 9.15 10.47
CA ILE A 50 -0.97 7.82 11.08
C ILE A 50 -2.36 7.25 10.77
N ILE A 51 -3.43 8.05 10.84
CA ILE A 51 -4.78 7.59 10.49
C ILE A 51 -4.87 7.22 9.01
N ASN A 52 -4.31 8.02 8.10
CA ASN A 52 -4.29 7.71 6.68
C ASN A 52 -3.43 6.47 6.37
N ALA A 53 -2.26 6.33 7.01
CA ALA A 53 -1.40 5.17 6.88
C ALA A 53 -2.04 3.89 7.45
N ALA A 54 -2.69 3.98 8.61
CA ALA A 54 -3.43 2.88 9.23
C ALA A 54 -4.66 2.47 8.40
N GLN A 55 -5.39 3.42 7.82
CA GLN A 55 -6.50 3.14 6.92
C GLN A 55 -6.04 2.46 5.63
N ASN A 56 -4.91 2.89 5.05
CA ASN A 56 -4.33 2.23 3.88
C ASN A 56 -3.74 0.84 4.19
N ALA A 57 -3.22 0.62 5.40
CA ALA A 57 -2.74 -0.68 5.85
C ALA A 57 -3.88 -1.68 6.16
N SER A 58 -5.08 -1.17 6.50
CA SER A 58 -6.26 -1.98 6.84
C SER A 58 -7.20 -2.30 5.67
N ARG A 59 -7.06 -1.62 4.52
CA ARG A 59 -7.83 -1.94 3.32
C ARG A 59 -7.13 -3.07 2.58
N GLY A 60 -7.86 -4.16 2.33
CA GLY A 60 -7.39 -5.25 1.46
C GLY A 60 -6.97 -4.75 0.07
N PRO A 61 -6.48 -5.65 -0.80
CA PRO A 61 -6.03 -5.25 -2.13
C PRO A 61 -7.07 -4.41 -2.89
N SER A 62 -6.64 -3.35 -3.57
CA SER A 62 -7.50 -2.43 -4.31
C SER A 62 -7.54 -2.76 -5.81
N LEU A 63 -8.51 -2.21 -6.55
CA LEU A 63 -8.51 -2.29 -8.02
C LEU A 63 -7.25 -1.67 -8.64
N ASN A 64 -6.71 -0.57 -8.07
CA ASN A 64 -5.45 0.02 -8.56
C ASN A 64 -4.28 -0.98 -8.47
N ASN A 65 -4.17 -1.70 -7.35
CA ASN A 65 -3.13 -2.74 -7.18
C ASN A 65 -3.32 -3.87 -8.21
N LEU A 66 -4.57 -4.27 -8.46
CA LEU A 66 -4.87 -5.30 -9.45
C LEU A 66 -4.54 -4.84 -10.87
N ILE A 67 -4.91 -3.62 -11.26
CA ILE A 67 -4.57 -3.05 -12.57
C ILE A 67 -3.06 -3.02 -12.74
N ALA A 68 -2.31 -2.54 -11.75
CA ALA A 68 -0.85 -2.51 -11.78
C ALA A 68 -0.27 -3.92 -12.00
N ARG A 69 -0.75 -4.91 -11.24
CA ARG A 69 -0.35 -6.32 -11.36
C ARG A 69 -0.63 -6.88 -12.77
N LEU A 70 -1.81 -6.63 -13.33
CA LEU A 70 -2.19 -7.10 -14.66
C LEU A 70 -1.34 -6.45 -15.76
N GLN A 71 -1.06 -5.15 -15.66
CA GLN A 71 -0.18 -4.43 -16.59
C GLN A 71 1.25 -4.95 -16.53
N LYS A 72 1.76 -5.19 -15.31
CA LYS A 72 3.08 -5.78 -15.09
C LYS A 72 3.22 -7.13 -15.76
N LEU A 73 2.27 -8.04 -15.49
CA LEU A 73 2.29 -9.39 -16.03
C LEU A 73 2.16 -9.38 -17.56
N GLN A 74 1.34 -8.49 -18.13
CA GLN A 74 1.22 -8.36 -19.58
C GLN A 74 2.53 -7.88 -20.20
N THR A 75 3.14 -6.84 -19.62
CA THR A 75 4.41 -6.29 -20.10
C THR A 75 5.49 -7.36 -20.16
N VAL A 76 5.62 -8.13 -19.08
CA VAL A 76 6.64 -9.17 -18.99
C VAL A 76 6.31 -10.36 -19.90
N SER A 77 5.04 -10.76 -20.00
CA SER A 77 4.64 -11.86 -20.89
C SER A 77 4.94 -11.53 -22.35
N GLU A 78 4.63 -10.32 -22.80
CA GLU A 78 4.94 -9.84 -24.14
C GLU A 78 6.46 -9.81 -24.38
N LYS A 79 7.22 -9.22 -23.47
CA LYS A 79 8.67 -9.00 -23.62
C LYS A 79 9.47 -10.28 -23.78
N PHE A 80 9.12 -11.33 -23.03
CA PHE A 80 9.92 -12.56 -22.99
C PHE A 80 9.42 -13.67 -23.92
N THR A 81 8.23 -13.54 -24.54
CA THR A 81 7.65 -14.59 -25.41
C THR A 81 8.65 -15.13 -26.43
N SER A 82 9.31 -14.25 -27.18
CA SER A 82 10.23 -14.64 -28.27
C SER A 82 11.56 -15.23 -27.79
N ARG A 83 11.84 -15.14 -26.48
CA ARG A 83 13.09 -15.61 -25.86
C ARG A 83 12.97 -16.98 -25.21
N LEU A 84 11.73 -17.43 -24.97
CA LEU A 84 11.44 -18.77 -24.47
C LEU A 84 11.84 -19.80 -25.55
N LYS A 85 12.43 -20.92 -25.16
CA LYS A 85 12.87 -21.96 -26.12
C LYS A 85 11.81 -23.05 -26.32
N SER A 86 11.08 -23.40 -25.27
CA SER A 86 10.00 -24.37 -25.29
C SER A 86 8.79 -23.83 -26.03
N SER A 87 8.38 -24.50 -27.11
CA SER A 87 7.17 -24.14 -27.87
C SER A 87 5.91 -24.24 -27.00
N GLN A 88 5.82 -25.24 -26.13
CA GLN A 88 4.70 -25.37 -25.19
C GLN A 88 4.63 -24.18 -24.23
N LEU A 89 5.79 -23.69 -23.77
CA LEU A 89 5.86 -22.52 -22.90
C LEU A 89 5.53 -21.23 -23.65
N GLN A 90 5.96 -21.09 -24.91
CA GLN A 90 5.55 -19.99 -25.79
C GLN A 90 4.03 -19.98 -26.01
N ASP A 91 3.41 -21.13 -26.24
CA ASP A 91 1.96 -21.26 -26.46
C ASP A 91 1.16 -20.90 -25.19
N ALA A 92 1.59 -21.43 -24.03
CA ALA A 92 1.00 -21.09 -22.74
C ALA A 92 1.16 -19.59 -22.43
N ASN A 93 2.31 -19.00 -22.75
CA ASN A 93 2.56 -17.58 -22.55
C ASN A 93 1.80 -16.66 -23.52
N SER A 94 1.58 -17.12 -24.75
CA SER A 94 0.73 -16.42 -25.72
C SER A 94 -0.72 -16.42 -25.23
N SER A 95 -1.20 -17.56 -24.72
CA SER A 95 -2.51 -17.67 -24.07
C SER A 95 -2.62 -16.73 -22.87
N LEU A 96 -1.59 -16.67 -22.02
CA LEU A 96 -1.51 -15.73 -20.90
C LEU A 96 -1.63 -14.28 -21.37
N THR A 97 -0.83 -13.89 -22.37
CA THR A 97 -0.81 -12.54 -22.92
C THR A 97 -2.19 -12.12 -23.45
N ALA A 98 -2.89 -13.03 -24.16
CA ALA A 98 -4.24 -12.77 -24.65
C ALA A 98 -5.26 -12.57 -23.53
N VAL A 99 -5.20 -13.39 -22.47
CA VAL A 99 -6.06 -13.25 -21.29
C VAL A 99 -5.77 -11.94 -20.57
N LEU A 100 -4.50 -11.60 -20.35
CA LEU A 100 -4.09 -10.37 -19.67
C LEU A 100 -4.50 -9.12 -20.47
N THR A 101 -4.33 -9.13 -21.79
CA THR A 101 -4.80 -8.06 -22.69
C THR A 101 -6.30 -7.85 -22.54
N THR A 102 -7.06 -8.94 -22.54
CA THR A 102 -8.52 -8.90 -22.37
C THR A 102 -8.90 -8.38 -20.98
N ALA A 103 -8.19 -8.80 -19.94
CA ALA A 103 -8.41 -8.38 -18.56
C ALA A 103 -8.12 -6.88 -18.37
N ASN A 104 -6.99 -6.40 -18.89
CA ASN A 104 -6.59 -4.98 -18.85
C ASN A 104 -7.56 -4.07 -19.60
N LYS A 105 -8.22 -4.58 -20.65
CA LYS A 105 -9.31 -3.84 -21.32
C LYS A 105 -10.62 -3.90 -20.53
N SER A 106 -10.97 -5.08 -20.01
CA SER A 106 -12.26 -5.32 -19.34
C SER A 106 -12.34 -4.65 -17.96
N ILE A 107 -11.20 -4.42 -17.30
CA ILE A 107 -11.14 -3.75 -15.99
C ILE A 107 -11.46 -2.25 -16.06
N GLU A 108 -11.42 -1.62 -17.25
CA GLU A 108 -11.75 -0.20 -17.43
C GLU A 108 -13.16 0.13 -16.91
N THR A 109 -14.15 -0.72 -17.16
CA THR A 109 -15.54 -0.54 -16.71
C THR A 109 -15.69 -0.57 -15.18
N PRO A 110 -15.25 -1.63 -14.46
CA PRO A 110 -15.33 -1.63 -12.99
C PRO A 110 -14.42 -0.58 -12.34
N ALA A 111 -13.29 -0.21 -12.97
CA ALA A 111 -12.44 0.87 -12.50
C ALA A 111 -13.16 2.23 -12.57
N ALA A 112 -13.79 2.55 -13.70
CA ALA A 112 -14.55 3.78 -13.86
C ALA A 112 -15.71 3.89 -12.85
N ALA A 113 -16.36 2.77 -12.52
CA ALA A 113 -17.40 2.72 -11.48
C ALA A 113 -16.88 3.07 -10.07
N GLN A 114 -15.56 3.06 -9.86
CA GLN A 114 -14.89 3.48 -8.63
C GLN A 114 -14.12 4.80 -8.81
N ASN A 115 -14.43 5.57 -9.87
CA ASN A 115 -13.77 6.83 -10.23
C ASN A 115 -12.27 6.69 -10.51
N ILE A 116 -11.83 5.52 -11.01
CA ILE A 116 -10.47 5.29 -11.47
C ILE A 116 -10.45 5.45 -12.99
N ASP A 117 -9.71 6.43 -13.50
CA ASP A 117 -9.48 6.59 -14.93
C ASP A 117 -8.17 5.88 -15.29
N VAL A 118 -8.28 4.62 -15.72
CA VAL A 118 -7.12 3.76 -16.02
C VAL A 118 -6.18 4.40 -17.04
N LYS A 119 -6.71 5.09 -18.05
CA LYS A 119 -5.90 5.65 -19.15
C LYS A 119 -5.16 6.89 -18.69
N LYS A 120 -5.85 7.76 -17.95
CA LYS A 120 -5.27 9.00 -17.42
C LYS A 120 -4.25 8.72 -16.33
N ASP A 121 -4.55 7.77 -15.44
CA ASP A 121 -3.73 7.48 -14.26
C ASP A 121 -2.72 6.35 -14.49
N LEU A 122 -2.62 5.83 -15.73
CA LEU A 122 -1.84 4.63 -16.07
C LEU A 122 -0.43 4.66 -15.49
N LYS A 123 0.28 5.79 -15.62
CA LYS A 123 1.66 5.96 -15.11
C LYS A 123 1.75 5.82 -13.59
N ASN A 124 0.77 6.38 -12.86
CA ASN A 124 0.75 6.32 -11.40
C ASN A 124 0.36 4.91 -10.94
N ILE A 125 -0.58 4.27 -11.65
CA ILE A 125 -1.02 2.91 -11.37
C ILE A 125 0.12 1.92 -11.61
N THR A 126 0.80 1.96 -12.75
CA THR A 126 1.91 1.03 -13.06
C THR A 126 3.11 1.20 -12.12
N ALA A 127 3.29 2.37 -11.51
CA ALA A 127 4.30 2.59 -10.48
C ALA A 127 4.03 1.81 -9.17
N LEU A 128 2.80 1.32 -8.94
CA LEU A 128 2.44 0.54 -7.75
C LEU A 128 3.04 -0.89 -7.78
N ASP A 129 3.23 -1.46 -8.95
CA ASP A 129 3.84 -2.79 -9.14
C ASP A 129 4.65 -2.80 -10.45
N PRO A 130 5.84 -2.17 -10.48
CA PRO A 130 6.64 -2.03 -11.69
C PRO A 130 7.22 -3.38 -12.17
N PRO A 131 7.41 -3.58 -13.49
CA PRO A 131 7.91 -4.85 -14.04
C PRO A 131 9.40 -5.06 -13.83
N THR A 132 10.17 -4.03 -13.50
CA THR A 132 11.64 -4.02 -13.55
C THR A 132 12.30 -5.20 -12.84
N LYS A 133 11.88 -5.52 -11.61
CA LYS A 133 12.47 -6.65 -10.85
C LYS A 133 12.22 -8.01 -11.53
N LEU A 134 11.03 -8.19 -12.10
CA LEU A 134 10.68 -9.43 -12.78
C LEU A 134 11.41 -9.53 -14.12
N GLU A 135 11.53 -8.41 -14.83
CA GLU A 135 12.34 -8.33 -16.05
C GLU A 135 13.81 -8.62 -15.77
N GLU A 136 14.43 -7.98 -14.77
CA GLU A 136 15.82 -8.22 -14.37
C GLU A 136 16.07 -9.71 -14.08
N LYS A 137 15.16 -10.35 -13.31
CA LYS A 137 15.23 -11.78 -13.01
C LYS A 137 15.21 -12.65 -14.27
N PHE A 138 14.33 -12.33 -15.23
CA PHE A 138 14.23 -13.09 -16.47
C PHE A 138 15.38 -12.80 -17.45
N GLU A 139 15.88 -11.56 -17.49
CA GLU A 139 17.09 -11.23 -18.23
C GLU A 139 18.30 -12.01 -17.69
N GLU A 140 18.48 -12.06 -16.36
CA GLU A 140 19.54 -12.84 -15.74
C GLU A 140 19.41 -14.35 -16.04
N ALA A 141 18.20 -14.90 -15.91
CA ALA A 141 17.95 -16.31 -16.25
C ALA A 141 18.21 -16.59 -17.74
N TYR A 142 17.90 -15.65 -18.63
CA TYR A 142 18.21 -15.75 -20.05
C TYR A 142 19.72 -15.79 -20.31
N LEU A 143 20.49 -14.90 -19.67
CA LEU A 143 21.95 -14.89 -19.76
C LEU A 143 22.59 -16.18 -19.22
N ASN A 144 21.95 -16.81 -18.23
CA ASN A 144 22.36 -18.06 -17.63
C ASN A 144 21.78 -19.32 -18.31
N ALA A 145 21.09 -19.17 -19.44
CA ALA A 145 20.43 -20.25 -20.19
C ALA A 145 19.37 -21.06 -19.39
N ASP A 146 18.77 -20.46 -18.37
CA ASP A 146 17.75 -21.05 -17.49
C ASP A 146 16.38 -20.32 -17.57
N LEU A 147 16.18 -19.49 -18.61
CA LEU A 147 14.97 -18.68 -18.74
C LEU A 147 13.69 -19.51 -18.66
N ASP A 148 13.56 -20.60 -19.41
CA ASP A 148 12.30 -21.35 -19.48
C ASP A 148 11.83 -21.88 -18.12
N ASN A 149 12.75 -22.47 -17.33
CA ASN A 149 12.44 -22.98 -15.99
C ASN A 149 12.10 -21.83 -15.05
N THR A 150 12.96 -20.81 -15.00
CA THR A 150 12.77 -19.66 -14.12
C THR A 150 11.48 -18.90 -14.46
N TYR A 151 11.17 -18.77 -15.75
CA TYR A 151 9.95 -18.14 -16.26
C TYR A 151 8.72 -18.91 -15.83
N ALA A 152 8.66 -20.21 -16.15
CA ALA A 152 7.49 -21.02 -15.87
C ALA A 152 7.18 -21.09 -14.35
N TYR A 153 8.21 -21.29 -13.52
CA TYR A 153 8.07 -21.27 -12.07
C TYR A 153 7.60 -19.90 -11.56
N THR A 154 8.30 -18.83 -11.94
CA THR A 154 8.01 -17.49 -11.40
C THR A 154 6.64 -16.98 -11.86
N MET A 155 6.26 -17.20 -13.13
CA MET A 155 4.95 -16.80 -13.64
C MET A 155 3.82 -17.60 -12.99
N ASN A 156 4.03 -18.90 -12.68
CA ASN A 156 3.06 -19.68 -11.93
C ASN A 156 2.82 -19.10 -10.52
N THR A 157 3.90 -18.74 -9.81
CA THR A 157 3.81 -18.08 -8.49
C THR A 157 3.12 -16.72 -8.60
N GLU A 158 3.52 -15.88 -9.55
CA GLU A 158 2.92 -14.56 -9.74
C GLU A 158 1.42 -14.64 -10.05
N LEU A 159 1.00 -15.65 -10.83
CA LEU A 159 -0.41 -15.92 -11.11
C LEU A 159 -1.17 -16.44 -9.89
N ALA A 160 -0.56 -17.31 -9.07
CA ALA A 160 -1.17 -17.77 -7.82
C ALA A 160 -1.50 -16.59 -6.89
N ASP A 161 -0.55 -15.69 -6.70
CA ASP A 161 -0.72 -14.48 -5.88
C ASP A 161 -1.77 -13.53 -6.47
N THR A 162 -1.79 -13.41 -7.80
CA THR A 162 -2.77 -12.58 -8.50
C THR A 162 -4.19 -13.13 -8.34
N LEU A 163 -4.37 -14.45 -8.47
CA LEU A 163 -5.66 -15.11 -8.22
C LEU A 163 -6.11 -14.92 -6.77
N LEU A 164 -5.20 -15.02 -5.80
CA LEU A 164 -5.52 -14.72 -4.40
C LEU A 164 -5.95 -13.26 -4.20
N MET A 165 -5.25 -12.32 -4.83
CA MET A 165 -5.61 -10.90 -4.82
C MET A 165 -7.01 -10.67 -5.40
N MET A 166 -7.30 -11.26 -6.56
CA MET A 166 -8.61 -11.16 -7.22
C MET A 166 -9.73 -11.72 -6.35
N ASN A 167 -9.53 -12.88 -5.71
CA ASN A 167 -10.52 -13.46 -4.80
C ASN A 167 -10.79 -12.54 -3.60
N ARG A 168 -9.76 -11.94 -3.00
CA ARG A 168 -9.94 -10.98 -1.89
C ARG A 168 -10.71 -9.73 -2.33
N ILE A 169 -10.43 -9.19 -3.52
CA ILE A 169 -11.21 -8.07 -4.08
C ILE A 169 -12.66 -8.50 -4.32
N LYS A 170 -12.88 -9.71 -4.85
CA LYS A 170 -14.21 -10.25 -5.12
C LYS A 170 -15.03 -10.38 -3.84
N GLU A 171 -14.46 -10.98 -2.80
CA GLU A 171 -15.11 -11.18 -1.49
C GLU A 171 -15.49 -9.85 -0.81
N GLY A 172 -14.65 -8.83 -0.96
CA GLY A 172 -14.91 -7.49 -0.43
C GLY A 172 -15.82 -6.61 -1.29
N SER A 173 -16.14 -7.02 -2.52
CA SER A 173 -16.87 -6.20 -3.48
C SER A 173 -18.38 -6.34 -3.35
N ARG A 174 -19.09 -5.22 -3.50
CA ARG A 174 -20.55 -5.18 -3.73
C ARG A 174 -20.91 -4.77 -5.16
N SER A 175 -19.92 -4.44 -5.98
CA SER A 175 -20.13 -3.97 -7.35
C SER A 175 -20.30 -5.17 -8.29
N LYS A 176 -21.47 -5.27 -8.93
CA LYS A 176 -21.76 -6.33 -9.91
C LYS A 176 -20.75 -6.34 -11.05
N SER A 177 -20.42 -5.18 -11.63
CA SER A 177 -19.43 -5.09 -12.71
C SER A 177 -18.03 -5.55 -12.27
N THR A 178 -17.67 -5.31 -11.01
CA THR A 178 -16.40 -5.79 -10.46
C THR A 178 -16.44 -7.31 -10.25
N ILE A 179 -17.52 -7.84 -9.71
CA ILE A 179 -17.68 -9.29 -9.48
C ILE A 179 -17.67 -10.05 -10.80
N ASP A 180 -18.49 -9.62 -11.78
CA ASP A 180 -18.59 -10.27 -13.09
C ASP A 180 -17.23 -10.27 -13.82
N PHE A 181 -16.50 -9.15 -13.75
CA PHE A 181 -15.12 -9.05 -14.27
C PHE A 181 -14.19 -10.05 -13.57
N LEU A 182 -14.15 -10.06 -12.24
CA LEU A 182 -13.26 -10.92 -11.47
C LEU A 182 -13.56 -12.39 -11.71
N GLU A 183 -14.83 -12.80 -11.76
CA GLU A 183 -15.21 -14.20 -12.00
C GLU A 183 -14.69 -14.70 -13.34
N LYS A 184 -14.90 -13.92 -14.40
CA LYS A 184 -14.41 -14.26 -15.73
C LYS A 184 -12.88 -14.33 -15.75
N THR A 185 -12.20 -13.30 -15.25
CA THR A 185 -10.74 -13.23 -15.31
C THR A 185 -10.07 -14.29 -14.41
N ILE A 186 -10.62 -14.58 -13.24
CA ILE A 186 -10.14 -15.68 -12.37
C ILE A 186 -10.22 -17.01 -13.11
N SER A 187 -11.35 -17.30 -13.77
CA SER A 187 -11.53 -18.53 -14.56
C SER A 187 -10.49 -18.63 -15.69
N ASP A 188 -10.36 -17.58 -16.49
CA ASP A 188 -9.44 -17.53 -17.63
C ASP A 188 -7.97 -17.70 -17.19
N LEU A 189 -7.54 -16.97 -16.15
CA LEU A 189 -6.17 -17.08 -15.61
C LEU A 189 -5.91 -18.42 -14.92
N THR A 190 -6.92 -19.03 -14.29
CA THR A 190 -6.78 -20.37 -13.70
C THR A 190 -6.50 -21.41 -14.79
N ASN A 191 -7.17 -21.31 -15.94
CA ASN A 191 -6.93 -22.22 -17.06
C ASN A 191 -5.52 -22.06 -17.64
N VAL A 192 -5.05 -20.82 -17.81
CA VAL A 192 -3.67 -20.55 -18.24
C VAL A 192 -2.65 -21.07 -17.22
N ARG A 193 -2.88 -20.84 -15.93
CA ARG A 193 -1.99 -21.33 -14.87
C ARG A 193 -1.86 -22.86 -14.90
N LYS A 194 -2.95 -23.59 -15.13
CA LYS A 194 -2.90 -25.06 -15.30
C LYS A 194 -2.00 -25.48 -16.47
N GLN A 195 -2.02 -24.75 -17.59
CA GLN A 195 -1.13 -25.01 -18.72
C GLN A 195 0.35 -24.83 -18.33
N LEU A 196 0.67 -23.76 -17.58
CA LEU A 196 2.04 -23.52 -17.08
C LEU A 196 2.50 -24.59 -16.08
N MET A 197 1.61 -25.05 -15.19
CA MET A 197 1.93 -26.11 -14.22
C MET A 197 2.19 -27.46 -14.91
N ALA A 198 1.44 -27.77 -15.97
CA ALA A 198 1.66 -28.99 -16.74
C ALA A 198 3.05 -29.04 -17.39
N ILE A 199 3.62 -27.88 -17.75
CA ILE A 199 4.96 -27.76 -18.33
C ILE A 199 6.06 -27.95 -17.27
N THR A 200 5.82 -27.50 -16.04
CA THR A 200 6.80 -27.58 -14.93
C THR A 200 6.76 -28.89 -14.15
N GLY A 201 5.83 -29.80 -14.47
CA GLY A 201 5.65 -31.07 -13.77
C GLY A 201 5.01 -30.93 -12.38
N ASP A 202 4.44 -29.77 -12.06
CA ASP A 202 3.84 -29.46 -10.74
C ASP A 202 2.33 -29.78 -10.69
N SER A 203 1.85 -30.64 -11.59
CA SER A 203 0.42 -30.98 -11.76
C SER A 203 -0.19 -31.81 -10.63
N ASP A 204 0.61 -32.32 -9.69
CA ASP A 204 0.20 -33.28 -8.64
C ASP A 204 -0.07 -32.66 -7.26
N LYS A 205 -0.12 -31.33 -7.14
CA LYS A 205 -0.46 -30.65 -5.88
C LYS A 205 -1.62 -29.67 -6.06
N SER A 206 -2.83 -30.19 -6.19
CA SER A 206 -4.08 -29.44 -5.99
C SER A 206 -5.11 -30.32 -5.33
#